data_AF-A0A1R1Z103-F1
#
_entry.id   AF-A0A1R1Z103-F1
#
_cell.length_a   1.000
_cell.length_b   1.000
_cell.length_c   1.000
_cell.angle_alpha   90.00
_cell.angle_beta   90.00
_cell.angle_gamma   90.00
#
_symmetry.space_group_name_H-M   'P 1'
#
loop_
_entity.id
_entity.type
_entity.pdbx_description
1 polymer ?
#
loop_
_entity_poly.entity_id
_entity_poly.type
_entity_poly.pdbx_seq_one_letter_code
_entity_poly.pdbx_strand_id
1 'polypeptide(L)'
;MGGFSLAGAAPAPVTVAPPLAPTSVVDSDIARFWVAVDAINAEGDPAARLRLIRSLYIVPGTPGLHALMAARRYTDQQYVDAIVRWPKFWASVRPLTRRSPAAVATLKDDVAHFRRLYPELRPASITYAIGVLRTGGTTVADKVLIGAELALGDETVDVSELPEPMRSRLATFFRSRPFANNAQNNIHEYVHTQQQETQGNLLQQSLREGVAELVAELITGRKPALPLYAYGPAHEADIKARFVTEMTGDNYDNWLWNSAANPFGVSDLGYFVGYRIARRHYDAAHDKRAAIKRLIELPYDDATAIRGFVDQTGYFQAT
;
A
#
# COMPACT_ATOMS: atom_id res chain seq x y z
N MET A 1 13.32 -68.71 22.83
CA MET A 1 12.62 -67.52 23.36
C MET A 1 13.60 -66.36 23.37
N GLY A 2 13.20 -65.20 22.85
CA GLY A 2 14.05 -64.00 22.79
C GLY A 2 13.52 -63.03 21.74
N GLY A 3 12.39 -62.37 22.03
CA GLY A 3 11.76 -61.40 21.14
C GLY A 3 12.44 -60.04 21.25
N PHE A 4 12.75 -59.42 20.11
CA PHE A 4 13.15 -58.01 20.04
C PHE A 4 11.90 -57.13 19.98
N SER A 5 11.74 -56.25 20.97
CA SER A 5 10.69 -55.25 21.01
C SER A 5 11.23 -53.94 20.44
N LEU A 6 10.71 -53.50 19.29
CA LEU A 6 10.97 -52.18 18.74
C LEU A 6 10.13 -51.15 19.51
N ALA A 7 10.79 -50.28 20.27
CA ALA A 7 10.15 -49.13 20.90
C ALA A 7 9.87 -48.05 19.84
N GLY A 8 8.60 -47.81 19.54
CA GLY A 8 8.17 -46.70 18.69
C GLY A 8 8.36 -45.37 19.40
N ALA A 9 9.04 -44.42 18.76
CA ALA A 9 9.14 -43.04 19.23
C ALA A 9 7.76 -42.37 19.14
N ALA A 10 7.33 -41.74 20.23
CA ALA A 10 6.09 -40.97 20.27
C ALA A 10 6.21 -39.72 19.37
N PRO A 11 5.14 -39.33 18.64
CA PRO A 11 5.14 -38.12 17.84
C PRO A 11 5.31 -36.89 18.73
N ALA A 12 6.16 -35.95 18.30
CA ALA A 12 6.35 -34.68 18.98
C ALA A 12 5.01 -33.91 19.03
N PRO A 13 4.69 -33.22 20.13
CA PRO A 13 3.47 -32.45 20.25
C PRO A 13 3.45 -31.33 19.21
N VAL A 14 2.38 -31.28 18.42
CA VAL A 14 2.08 -30.18 17.50
C VAL A 14 1.75 -28.97 18.37
N THR A 15 2.71 -28.04 18.51
CA THR A 15 2.44 -26.73 19.11
C THR A 15 1.50 -25.95 18.22
N VAL A 16 0.23 -25.87 18.63
CA VAL A 16 -0.75 -24.96 18.04
C VAL A 16 -0.30 -23.53 18.36
N ALA A 17 0.01 -22.76 17.32
CA ALA A 17 0.35 -21.35 17.48
C ALA A 17 -0.78 -20.61 18.20
N PRO A 18 -0.49 -19.70 19.15
CA PRO A 18 -1.52 -18.93 19.84
C PRO A 18 -2.38 -18.14 18.84
N PRO A 19 -3.68 -17.95 19.12
CA PRO A 19 -4.54 -17.15 18.26
C PRO A 19 -3.96 -15.74 18.15
N LEU A 20 -3.62 -15.37 16.92
CA LEU A 20 -3.09 -14.05 16.60
C LEU A 20 -4.13 -12.96 16.89
N ALA A 21 -3.67 -11.83 17.45
CA ALA A 21 -4.51 -10.68 17.74
C ALA A 21 -5.28 -10.20 16.48
N PRO A 22 -6.53 -9.75 16.61
CA PRO A 22 -7.31 -9.24 15.49
C PRO A 22 -6.63 -8.02 14.86
N THR A 23 -6.77 -7.86 13.54
CA THR A 23 -6.38 -6.65 12.82
C THR A 23 -7.07 -5.44 13.46
N SER A 24 -6.29 -4.52 14.02
CA SER A 24 -6.81 -3.30 14.62
C SER A 24 -6.90 -2.20 13.57
N VAL A 25 -8.08 -1.60 13.42
CA VAL A 25 -8.26 -0.34 12.69
C VAL A 25 -8.24 0.81 13.66
N VAL A 26 -7.43 1.83 13.38
CA VAL A 26 -7.28 3.03 14.20
C VAL A 26 -7.51 4.27 13.34
N ASP A 27 -8.50 5.08 13.66
CA ASP A 27 -8.80 6.32 12.92
C ASP A 27 -9.06 7.54 13.85
N SER A 28 -8.83 7.38 15.16
CA SER A 28 -9.08 8.41 16.17
C SER A 28 -8.31 9.71 15.93
N ASP A 29 -7.19 9.64 15.21
CA ASP A 29 -6.38 10.80 14.87
C ASP A 29 -7.09 11.76 13.90
N ILE A 30 -8.05 11.28 13.09
CA ILE A 30 -8.87 12.15 12.22
C ILE A 30 -9.62 13.19 13.06
N ALA A 31 -10.27 12.75 14.15
CA ALA A 31 -11.01 13.66 15.03
C ALA A 31 -10.07 14.66 15.74
N ARG A 32 -8.90 14.20 16.20
CA ARG A 32 -7.88 15.06 16.82
C ARG A 32 -7.37 16.14 15.87
N PHE A 33 -7.11 15.77 14.61
CA PHE A 33 -6.66 16.71 13.59
C PHE A 33 -7.65 17.85 13.38
N TRP A 34 -8.95 17.54 13.28
CA TRP A 34 -9.97 18.58 13.07
C TRP A 34 -10.12 19.54 14.25
N VAL A 35 -9.93 19.07 15.49
CA VAL A 35 -9.84 19.94 16.66
C VAL A 35 -8.64 20.89 16.55
N ALA A 36 -7.49 20.39 16.09
CA ALA A 36 -6.31 21.22 15.87
C ALA A 36 -6.52 22.26 14.75
N VAL A 37 -7.15 21.88 13.63
CA VAL A 37 -7.48 22.79 12.53
C VAL A 37 -8.36 23.96 12.99
N ASP A 38 -9.42 23.66 13.74
CA ASP A 38 -10.34 24.69 14.25
C ASP A 38 -9.62 25.66 15.19
N ALA A 39 -8.77 25.15 16.09
CA ALA A 39 -7.97 25.97 16.99
C ALA A 39 -6.92 26.83 16.26
N ILE A 40 -6.23 26.26 15.27
CA ILE A 40 -5.20 26.96 14.49
C ILE A 40 -5.81 28.10 13.65
N ASN A 41 -6.99 27.88 13.07
CA ASN A 41 -7.69 28.89 12.27
C ASN A 41 -8.22 30.06 13.12
N ALA A 42 -8.53 29.81 14.40
CA ALA A 42 -8.95 30.85 15.36
C ALA A 42 -7.76 31.61 15.99
N GLU A 43 -6.54 31.12 15.83
CA GLU A 43 -5.33 31.71 16.41
C GLU A 43 -4.61 32.59 15.39
N GLY A 44 -4.15 33.78 15.80
CA GLY A 44 -3.41 34.72 14.96
C GLY A 44 -1.89 34.63 15.11
N ASP A 45 -1.38 34.24 16.29
CA ASP A 45 0.05 34.13 16.57
C ASP A 45 0.65 32.86 15.94
N PRO A 46 1.66 32.99 15.03
CA PRO A 46 2.33 31.84 14.43
C PRO A 46 2.95 30.88 15.46
N ALA A 47 3.51 31.40 16.55
CA ALA A 47 4.13 30.55 17.57
C ALA A 47 3.06 29.76 18.36
N ALA A 48 1.90 30.37 18.62
CA ALA A 48 0.76 29.70 19.22
C ALA A 48 0.20 28.58 18.32
N ARG A 49 0.06 28.81 17.00
CA ARG A 49 -0.38 27.77 16.04
C ARG A 49 0.53 26.53 16.08
N LEU A 50 1.84 26.73 16.19
CA LEU A 50 2.80 25.63 16.32
C LEU A 50 2.62 24.86 17.65
N ARG A 51 2.34 25.55 18.76
CA ARG A 51 2.01 24.89 20.03
C ARG A 51 0.68 24.11 19.95
N LEU A 52 -0.31 24.63 19.23
CA LEU A 52 -1.61 24.00 19.05
C LEU A 52 -1.51 22.69 18.27
N ILE A 53 -0.83 22.67 17.11
CA ILE A 53 -0.68 21.41 16.35
C ILE A 53 0.04 20.33 17.17
N ARG A 54 1.05 20.74 17.94
CA ARG A 54 1.82 19.82 18.79
C ARG A 54 0.96 19.22 19.89
N SER A 55 0.26 20.05 20.65
CA SER A 55 -0.50 19.63 21.83
C SER A 55 -1.80 18.92 21.50
N LEU A 56 -2.46 19.28 20.40
CA LEU A 56 -3.79 18.75 20.06
C LEU A 56 -3.73 17.53 19.13
N TYR A 57 -2.69 17.43 18.28
CA TYR A 57 -2.61 16.39 17.25
C TYR A 57 -1.36 15.52 17.35
N ILE A 58 -0.16 16.13 17.31
CA ILE A 58 1.08 15.37 17.13
C ILE A 58 1.46 14.60 18.39
N VAL A 59 1.62 15.28 19.54
CA VAL A 59 2.02 14.65 20.81
C VAL A 59 1.02 13.59 21.29
N PRO A 60 -0.30 13.83 21.31
CA PRO A 60 -1.28 12.81 21.70
C PRO A 60 -1.62 11.80 20.58
N GLY A 61 -0.92 11.88 19.45
CA GLY A 61 -1.13 11.03 18.28
C GLY A 61 -0.95 9.55 18.57
N THR A 62 -1.63 8.70 17.80
CA THR A 62 -1.46 7.25 17.93
C THR A 62 -0.08 6.79 17.45
N PRO A 63 0.37 5.57 17.83
CA PRO A 63 1.60 5.00 17.28
C PRO A 63 1.61 4.95 15.73
N GLY A 64 0.45 4.78 15.10
CA GLY A 64 0.33 4.79 13.64
C GLY A 64 0.54 6.18 13.04
N LEU A 65 0.02 7.25 13.66
CA LEU A 65 0.33 8.62 13.24
C LEU A 65 1.83 8.93 13.38
N HIS A 66 2.47 8.55 14.50
CA HIS A 66 3.91 8.77 14.67
C HIS A 66 4.73 7.99 13.63
N ALA A 67 4.35 6.75 13.33
CA ALA A 67 4.97 5.96 12.28
C ALA A 67 4.79 6.62 10.89
N LEU A 68 3.60 7.15 10.60
CA LEU A 68 3.30 7.85 9.34
C LEU A 68 4.14 9.12 9.20
N MET A 69 4.24 9.90 10.28
CA MET A 69 5.08 11.10 10.34
C MET A 69 6.55 10.77 10.11
N ALA A 70 7.08 9.70 10.73
CA ALA A 70 8.45 9.26 10.50
C ALA A 70 8.67 8.82 9.05
N ALA A 71 7.79 7.97 8.50
CA ALA A 71 7.90 7.43 7.15
C ALA A 71 7.86 8.50 6.05
N ARG A 72 7.13 9.60 6.29
CA ARG A 72 6.98 10.71 5.32
C ARG A 72 7.71 12.00 5.73
N ARG A 73 8.51 11.92 6.79
CA ARG A 73 9.31 13.03 7.36
C ARG A 73 8.46 14.29 7.54
N TYR A 74 7.27 14.14 8.12
CA TYR A 74 6.41 15.28 8.44
C TYR A 74 6.98 16.07 9.62
N THR A 75 6.89 17.39 9.53
CA THR A 75 7.25 18.29 10.62
C THR A 75 6.04 19.07 11.10
N ASP A 76 6.06 19.50 12.37
CA ASP A 76 5.01 20.32 12.97
C ASP A 76 4.72 21.57 12.12
N GLN A 77 5.78 22.23 11.63
CA GLN A 77 5.65 23.44 10.79
C GLN A 77 4.94 23.14 9.47
N GLN A 78 5.20 21.98 8.85
CA GLN A 78 4.55 21.60 7.60
C GLN A 78 3.04 21.40 7.77
N TYR A 79 2.61 20.87 8.93
CA TYR A 79 1.19 20.78 9.25
C TYR A 79 0.56 22.17 9.39
N VAL A 80 1.16 23.07 10.17
CA VAL A 80 0.63 24.44 10.34
C VAL A 80 0.57 25.16 9.01
N ASP A 81 1.64 25.11 8.22
CA ASP A 81 1.71 25.76 6.91
C ASP A 81 0.62 25.24 5.97
N ALA A 82 0.40 23.92 5.93
CA ALA A 82 -0.63 23.33 5.10
C ALA A 82 -2.04 23.76 5.54
N ILE A 83 -2.32 23.76 6.84
CA ILE A 83 -3.61 24.19 7.41
C ILE A 83 -3.91 25.64 7.05
N VAL A 84 -2.93 26.53 7.27
CA VAL A 84 -3.11 27.97 7.08
C VAL A 84 -3.15 28.36 5.60
N ARG A 85 -2.35 27.71 4.74
CA ARG A 85 -2.22 28.12 3.33
C ARG A 85 -3.30 27.56 2.43
N TRP A 86 -3.94 26.44 2.79
CA TRP A 86 -4.90 25.74 1.92
C TRP A 86 -6.28 25.53 2.56
N PRO A 87 -6.94 26.59 3.06
CA PRO A 87 -8.22 26.48 3.75
C PRO A 87 -9.34 25.86 2.90
N LYS A 88 -9.41 26.11 1.58
CA LYS A 88 -10.41 25.49 0.69
C LYS A 88 -10.18 24.00 0.54
N PHE A 89 -8.92 23.58 0.43
CA PHE A 89 -8.57 22.16 0.40
C PHE A 89 -9.08 21.46 1.67
N TRP A 90 -8.73 21.96 2.85
CA TRP A 90 -9.14 21.33 4.10
C TRP A 90 -10.66 21.38 4.32
N ALA A 91 -11.33 22.46 3.92
CA ALA A 91 -12.78 22.57 3.96
C ALA A 91 -13.44 21.50 3.08
N SER A 92 -12.92 21.25 1.86
CA SER A 92 -13.44 20.23 0.95
C SER A 92 -13.17 18.80 1.44
N VAL A 93 -12.03 18.53 2.07
CA VAL A 93 -11.64 17.19 2.56
C VAL A 93 -12.33 16.81 3.86
N ARG A 94 -12.59 17.75 4.76
CA ARG A 94 -13.18 17.50 6.09
C ARG A 94 -14.40 16.58 6.09
N PRO A 95 -15.46 16.83 5.29
CA PRO A 95 -16.62 15.93 5.28
C PRO A 95 -16.28 14.52 4.78
N LEU A 96 -15.30 14.38 3.89
CA LEU A 96 -14.92 13.09 3.29
C LEU A 96 -14.17 12.19 4.27
N THR A 97 -13.45 12.76 5.24
CA THR A 97 -12.72 11.95 6.25
C THR A 97 -13.62 11.11 7.15
N ARG A 98 -14.94 11.41 7.20
CA ARG A 98 -15.94 10.58 7.91
C ARG A 98 -16.20 9.23 7.24
N ARG A 99 -15.64 9.00 6.05
CA ARG A 99 -15.77 7.76 5.29
C ARG A 99 -14.84 6.64 5.79
N SER A 100 -13.95 6.88 6.75
CA SER A 100 -13.02 5.85 7.27
C SER A 100 -13.71 4.54 7.68
N PRO A 101 -14.89 4.52 8.34
CA PRO A 101 -15.52 3.24 8.71
C PRO A 101 -16.01 2.46 7.49
N ALA A 102 -16.46 3.16 6.44
CA ALA A 102 -16.90 2.53 5.20
C ALA A 102 -15.71 1.94 4.41
N ALA A 103 -14.54 2.58 4.48
CA ALA A 103 -13.34 2.13 3.79
C ALA A 103 -12.78 0.80 4.31
N VAL A 104 -13.06 0.45 5.57
CA VAL A 104 -12.62 -0.79 6.21
C VAL A 104 -13.75 -1.80 6.43
N ALA A 105 -14.94 -1.56 5.87
CA ALA A 105 -16.12 -2.36 6.15
C ALA A 105 -15.94 -3.86 5.80
N THR A 106 -15.15 -4.17 4.76
CA THR A 106 -14.86 -5.56 4.34
C THR A 106 -13.59 -6.14 4.96
N LEU A 107 -12.78 -5.31 5.64
CA LEU A 107 -11.41 -5.67 6.03
C LEU A 107 -11.33 -6.95 6.86
N LYS A 108 -12.27 -7.15 7.79
CA LYS A 108 -12.30 -8.35 8.64
C LYS A 108 -12.44 -9.63 7.79
N ASP A 109 -13.35 -9.61 6.83
CA ASP A 109 -13.62 -10.76 5.96
C ASP A 109 -12.50 -10.97 4.95
N ASP A 110 -11.93 -9.88 4.42
CA ASP A 110 -10.78 -9.89 3.53
C ASP A 110 -9.54 -10.47 4.22
N VAL A 111 -9.22 -10.06 5.46
CA VAL A 111 -8.12 -10.63 6.25
C VAL A 111 -8.37 -12.10 6.60
N ALA A 112 -9.63 -12.48 6.90
CA ALA A 112 -9.98 -13.87 7.11
C ALA A 112 -9.79 -14.71 5.83
N HIS A 113 -10.09 -14.14 4.66
CA HIS A 113 -9.81 -14.78 3.38
C HIS A 113 -8.31 -14.89 3.13
N PHE A 114 -7.55 -13.82 3.38
CA PHE A 114 -6.10 -13.84 3.25
C PHE A 114 -5.48 -14.96 4.08
N ARG A 115 -5.89 -15.14 5.34
CA ARG A 115 -5.40 -16.24 6.19
C ARG A 115 -5.72 -17.63 5.64
N ARG A 116 -6.81 -17.81 4.88
CA ARG A 116 -7.11 -19.09 4.21
C ARG A 116 -6.20 -19.36 3.01
N LEU A 117 -5.73 -18.30 2.35
CA LEU A 117 -4.80 -18.38 1.21
C LEU A 117 -3.34 -18.52 1.68
N TYR A 118 -2.99 -17.89 2.80
CA TYR A 118 -1.66 -17.84 3.40
C TYR A 118 -1.76 -18.02 4.93
N PRO A 119 -1.72 -19.26 5.45
CA PRO A 119 -1.89 -19.57 6.88
C PRO A 119 -0.89 -18.90 7.82
N GLU A 120 0.32 -18.59 7.33
CA GLU A 120 1.40 -17.94 8.07
C GLU A 120 1.22 -16.41 8.23
N LEU A 121 0.05 -15.88 7.83
CA LEU A 121 -0.28 -14.46 7.90
C LEU A 121 0.01 -13.84 9.27
N ARG A 122 0.96 -12.91 9.30
CA ARG A 122 1.31 -12.13 10.48
C ARG A 122 0.25 -11.03 10.73
N PRO A 123 -0.06 -10.70 11.99
CA PRO A 123 -0.95 -9.58 12.29
C PRO A 123 -0.35 -8.27 11.78
N ALA A 124 -1.22 -7.41 11.28
CA ALA A 124 -0.91 -6.02 11.03
C ALA A 124 -2.08 -5.13 11.45
N SER A 125 -1.78 -3.85 11.66
CA SER A 125 -2.75 -2.81 11.96
C SER A 125 -2.99 -1.91 10.75
N ILE A 126 -4.17 -1.31 10.65
CA ILE A 126 -4.47 -0.26 9.67
C ILE A 126 -4.76 1.03 10.42
N THR A 127 -3.96 2.07 10.16
CA THR A 127 -4.17 3.40 10.74
C THR A 127 -4.57 4.40 9.67
N TYR A 128 -5.70 5.08 9.87
CA TYR A 128 -6.06 6.29 9.14
C TYR A 128 -5.68 7.50 9.97
N ALA A 129 -4.74 8.28 9.47
CA ALA A 129 -4.34 9.54 10.08
C ALA A 129 -4.21 10.61 8.99
N ILE A 130 -4.26 11.89 9.37
CA ILE A 130 -4.12 12.98 8.41
C ILE A 130 -2.66 13.40 8.32
N GLY A 131 -2.10 13.33 7.13
CA GLY A 131 -0.74 13.75 6.82
C GLY A 131 -0.66 15.16 6.25
N VAL A 132 0.38 15.37 5.44
CA VAL A 132 0.59 16.58 4.64
C VAL A 132 0.72 16.21 3.16
N LEU A 133 -0.27 15.46 2.63
CA LEU A 133 -0.47 15.23 1.18
C LEU A 133 0.63 14.44 0.46
N ARG A 134 1.33 13.56 1.18
CA ARG A 134 2.43 12.75 0.60
C ARG A 134 2.11 11.28 0.39
N THR A 135 1.02 10.74 0.95
CA THR A 135 0.76 9.30 0.85
C THR A 135 -0.71 8.96 0.97
N GLY A 136 -1.22 8.18 0.01
CA GLY A 136 -2.56 7.58 0.08
C GLY A 136 -2.57 6.24 0.81
N GLY A 137 -1.40 5.59 0.91
CA GLY A 137 -1.13 4.39 1.70
C GLY A 137 0.38 4.17 1.75
N THR A 138 0.86 3.53 2.81
CA THR A 138 2.24 3.05 2.93
C THR A 138 2.30 1.99 4.01
N THR A 139 3.32 1.17 3.96
CA THR A 139 3.57 0.15 4.98
C THR A 139 4.87 0.39 5.72
N VAL A 140 4.86 0.19 7.03
CA VAL A 140 6.06 0.16 7.89
C VAL A 140 5.93 -1.03 8.85
N ALA A 141 6.73 -2.06 8.63
CA ALA A 141 6.68 -3.31 9.40
C ALA A 141 5.25 -3.90 9.45
N ASP A 142 4.65 -3.97 10.63
CA ASP A 142 3.32 -4.50 10.92
C ASP A 142 2.19 -3.45 10.82
N LYS A 143 2.43 -2.32 10.14
CA LYS A 143 1.52 -1.17 10.10
C LYS A 143 1.25 -0.73 8.67
N VAL A 144 -0.02 -0.79 8.28
CA VAL A 144 -0.56 -0.08 7.13
C VAL A 144 -0.96 1.31 7.60
N LEU A 145 -0.40 2.34 6.94
CA LEU A 145 -0.53 3.74 7.31
C LEU A 145 -1.15 4.50 6.14
N ILE A 146 -2.39 4.96 6.35
CA ILE A 146 -3.23 5.58 5.33
C ILE A 146 -3.36 7.08 5.63
N GLY A 147 -2.94 7.92 4.68
CA GLY A 147 -3.21 9.36 4.70
C GLY A 147 -4.67 9.62 4.35
N ALA A 148 -5.50 9.82 5.37
CA ALA A 148 -6.95 9.94 5.23
C ALA A 148 -7.37 11.10 4.31
N GLU A 149 -6.58 12.17 4.27
CA GLU A 149 -6.83 13.35 3.44
C GLU A 149 -6.71 13.08 1.93
N LEU A 150 -5.97 12.03 1.56
CA LEU A 150 -5.85 11.59 0.18
C LEU A 150 -6.77 10.39 -0.08
N ALA A 151 -6.69 9.37 0.77
CA ALA A 151 -7.29 8.07 0.51
C ALA A 151 -8.82 8.06 0.56
N LEU A 152 -9.43 8.98 1.32
CA LEU A 152 -10.89 9.11 1.48
C LEU A 152 -11.50 10.18 0.55
N GLY A 153 -10.67 10.83 -0.25
CA GLY A 153 -11.09 11.86 -1.20
C GLY A 153 -11.75 11.31 -2.47
N ASP A 154 -12.24 12.24 -3.27
CA ASP A 154 -12.82 12.03 -4.60
C ASP A 154 -12.68 13.32 -5.42
N GLU A 155 -13.30 13.38 -6.61
CA GLU A 155 -13.20 14.53 -7.52
C GLU A 155 -13.72 15.85 -6.96
N THR A 156 -14.40 15.85 -5.81
CA THR A 156 -14.93 17.07 -5.17
C THR A 156 -13.90 17.84 -4.36
N VAL A 157 -12.70 17.26 -4.14
CA VAL A 157 -11.62 17.90 -3.40
C VAL A 157 -11.09 19.13 -4.14
N ASP A 158 -11.09 20.28 -3.47
CA ASP A 158 -10.62 21.55 -4.01
C ASP A 158 -9.09 21.66 -3.86
N VAL A 159 -8.36 21.57 -4.97
CA VAL A 159 -6.91 21.72 -5.01
C VAL A 159 -6.44 23.09 -5.51
N SER A 160 -7.34 24.05 -5.69
CA SER A 160 -7.07 25.35 -6.34
C SER A 160 -6.01 26.19 -5.63
N GLU A 161 -5.81 26.00 -4.32
CA GLU A 161 -4.83 26.73 -3.51
C GLU A 161 -3.46 26.04 -3.46
N LEU A 162 -3.37 24.80 -3.93
CA LEU A 162 -2.12 24.04 -3.90
C LEU A 162 -1.13 24.61 -4.93
N PRO A 163 0.18 24.68 -4.63
CA PRO A 163 1.18 25.06 -5.62
C PRO A 163 1.36 24.00 -6.72
N GLU A 164 1.82 24.41 -7.90
CA GLU A 164 2.34 23.46 -8.89
C GLU A 164 3.72 22.93 -8.46
N PRO A 165 4.07 21.67 -8.80
CA PRO A 165 3.31 20.69 -9.59
C PRO A 165 2.29 19.88 -8.76
N MET A 166 2.17 20.15 -7.45
CA MET A 166 1.33 19.37 -6.54
C MET A 166 -0.15 19.45 -6.91
N ARG A 167 -0.64 20.63 -7.32
CA ARG A 167 -2.01 20.85 -7.78
C ARG A 167 -2.37 19.93 -8.94
N SER A 168 -1.60 19.95 -10.02
CA SER A 168 -1.89 19.12 -11.20
C SER A 168 -1.86 17.62 -10.87
N ARG A 169 -0.91 17.18 -10.06
CA ARG A 169 -0.80 15.79 -9.60
C ARG A 169 -2.03 15.37 -8.79
N LEU A 170 -2.41 16.16 -7.77
CA LEU A 170 -3.52 15.83 -6.89
C LEU A 170 -4.89 16.00 -7.57
N ALA A 171 -5.05 16.94 -8.49
CA ALA A 171 -6.25 17.03 -9.33
C ALA A 171 -6.47 15.72 -10.11
N THR A 172 -5.40 15.17 -10.70
CA THR A 172 -5.47 13.89 -11.41
C THR A 172 -5.79 12.73 -10.47
N PHE A 173 -5.12 12.69 -9.32
CA PHE A 173 -5.36 11.66 -8.30
C PHE A 173 -6.81 11.67 -7.80
N PHE A 174 -7.37 12.83 -7.44
CA PHE A 174 -8.74 12.89 -6.91
C PHE A 174 -9.80 12.53 -7.95
N ARG A 175 -9.58 12.87 -9.23
CA ARG A 175 -10.46 12.42 -10.34
C ARG A 175 -10.50 10.90 -10.51
N SER A 176 -9.50 10.15 -10.04
CA SER A 176 -9.53 8.68 -10.05
C SER A 176 -10.35 8.07 -8.90
N ARG A 177 -10.98 8.91 -8.07
CA ARG A 177 -11.85 8.52 -6.95
C ARG A 177 -11.14 7.57 -5.98
N PRO A 178 -10.10 8.04 -5.26
CA PRO A 178 -9.28 7.16 -4.41
C PRO A 178 -10.10 6.41 -3.37
N PHE A 179 -11.17 7.02 -2.82
CA PHE A 179 -12.07 6.33 -1.90
C PHE A 179 -12.69 5.05 -2.49
N ALA A 180 -13.09 5.06 -3.77
CA ALA A 180 -13.72 3.91 -4.42
C ALA A 180 -12.80 2.68 -4.49
N ASN A 181 -11.48 2.91 -4.50
CA ASN A 181 -10.46 1.86 -4.53
C ASN A 181 -9.80 1.64 -3.16
N ASN A 182 -10.21 2.35 -2.10
CA ASN A 182 -9.46 2.37 -0.86
C ASN A 182 -9.49 1.02 -0.10
N ALA A 183 -10.60 0.28 -0.17
CA ALA A 183 -10.66 -1.08 0.38
C ALA A 183 -9.64 -2.00 -0.29
N GLN A 184 -9.49 -1.93 -1.62
CA GLN A 184 -8.46 -2.66 -2.36
C GLN A 184 -7.06 -2.22 -1.93
N ASN A 185 -6.84 -0.91 -1.81
CA ASN A 185 -5.56 -0.35 -1.38
C ASN A 185 -5.16 -0.82 0.03
N ASN A 186 -6.12 -0.93 0.95
CA ASN A 186 -5.86 -1.47 2.29
C ASN A 186 -5.33 -2.90 2.24
N ILE A 187 -5.90 -3.75 1.38
CA ILE A 187 -5.44 -5.13 1.24
C ILE A 187 -4.10 -5.19 0.53
N HIS A 188 -3.88 -4.37 -0.52
CA HIS A 188 -2.58 -4.22 -1.16
C HIS A 188 -1.48 -3.90 -0.14
N GLU A 189 -1.67 -2.86 0.68
CA GLU A 189 -0.72 -2.49 1.73
C GLU A 189 -0.60 -3.57 2.81
N TYR A 190 -1.70 -4.26 3.14
CA TYR A 190 -1.63 -5.39 4.08
C TYR A 190 -0.72 -6.49 3.53
N VAL A 191 -0.73 -6.78 2.23
CA VAL A 191 0.20 -7.76 1.62
C VAL A 191 1.65 -7.33 1.81
N HIS A 192 1.97 -6.04 1.66
CA HIS A 192 3.32 -5.52 1.91
C HIS A 192 3.82 -5.81 3.33
N THR A 193 2.95 -5.84 4.35
CA THR A 193 3.35 -6.22 5.74
C THR A 193 3.85 -7.67 5.85
N GLN A 194 3.53 -8.49 4.85
CA GLN A 194 3.91 -9.90 4.75
C GLN A 194 5.19 -10.09 3.92
N GLN A 195 5.47 -9.17 2.99
CA GLN A 195 6.60 -9.22 2.08
C GLN A 195 7.88 -8.68 2.72
N GLN A 196 9.02 -9.08 2.18
CA GLN A 196 10.30 -8.43 2.48
C GLN A 196 10.36 -7.06 1.80
N GLU A 197 10.92 -6.07 2.48
CA GLU A 197 11.23 -4.77 1.88
C GLU A 197 12.33 -4.89 0.82
N THR A 198 12.34 -3.98 -0.15
CA THR A 198 13.39 -3.90 -1.16
C THR A 198 13.74 -2.46 -1.49
N GLN A 199 15.01 -2.22 -1.78
CA GLN A 199 15.52 -1.02 -2.43
C GLN A 199 16.25 -1.41 -3.73
N GLY A 200 15.87 -2.57 -4.29
CA GLY A 200 16.53 -3.19 -5.42
C GLY A 200 16.21 -2.52 -6.76
N ASN A 201 16.51 -3.20 -7.86
CA ASN A 201 16.24 -2.67 -9.19
C ASN A 201 14.73 -2.64 -9.53
N LEU A 202 14.41 -2.06 -10.69
CA LEU A 202 13.06 -1.96 -11.21
C LEU A 202 12.32 -3.31 -11.26
N LEU A 203 13.00 -4.42 -11.59
CA LEU A 203 12.38 -5.76 -11.60
C LEU A 203 11.93 -6.17 -10.20
N GLN A 204 12.80 -5.99 -9.20
CA GLN A 204 12.52 -6.33 -7.81
C GLN A 204 11.32 -5.53 -7.29
N GLN A 205 11.32 -4.21 -7.48
CA GLN A 205 10.23 -3.36 -7.03
C GLN A 205 8.93 -3.67 -7.78
N SER A 206 8.98 -3.78 -9.11
CA SER A 206 7.79 -4.09 -9.92
C SER A 206 7.17 -5.42 -9.51
N LEU A 207 7.98 -6.46 -9.28
CA LEU A 207 7.47 -7.76 -8.84
C LEU A 207 6.86 -7.70 -7.44
N ARG A 208 7.45 -6.95 -6.50
CA ARG A 208 6.88 -6.76 -5.15
C ARG A 208 5.50 -6.12 -5.21
N GLU A 209 5.38 -5.00 -5.93
CA GLU A 209 4.12 -4.30 -6.15
C GLU A 209 3.08 -5.17 -6.88
N GLY A 210 3.52 -5.88 -7.92
CA GLY A 210 2.66 -6.76 -8.70
C GLY A 210 2.14 -7.98 -7.93
N VAL A 211 2.92 -8.51 -6.99
CA VAL A 211 2.47 -9.56 -6.08
C VAL A 211 1.42 -9.02 -5.11
N ALA A 212 1.61 -7.81 -4.56
CA ALA A 212 0.61 -7.18 -3.72
C ALA A 212 -0.72 -6.95 -4.47
N GLU A 213 -0.67 -6.49 -5.72
CA GLU A 213 -1.85 -6.37 -6.60
C GLU A 213 -2.55 -7.71 -6.82
N LEU A 214 -1.80 -8.76 -7.19
CA LEU A 214 -2.38 -10.09 -7.45
C LEU A 214 -3.02 -10.67 -6.20
N VAL A 215 -2.32 -10.65 -5.07
CA VAL A 215 -2.84 -11.24 -3.83
C VAL A 215 -4.06 -10.46 -3.35
N ALA A 216 -4.06 -9.12 -3.47
CA ALA A 216 -5.23 -8.31 -3.17
C ALA A 216 -6.42 -8.66 -4.08
N GLU A 217 -6.23 -8.84 -5.40
CA GLU A 217 -7.28 -9.32 -6.31
C GLU A 217 -7.84 -10.68 -5.87
N LEU A 218 -6.97 -11.64 -5.51
CA LEU A 218 -7.39 -12.97 -5.08
C LEU A 218 -8.21 -12.95 -3.78
N ILE A 219 -7.92 -11.99 -2.90
CA ILE A 219 -8.64 -11.80 -1.63
C ILE A 219 -10.00 -11.15 -1.87
N THR A 220 -10.04 -10.04 -2.60
CA THR A 220 -11.23 -9.19 -2.73
C THR A 220 -12.13 -9.60 -3.89
N GLY A 221 -11.60 -10.39 -4.84
CA GLY A 221 -12.25 -10.72 -6.10
C GLY A 221 -12.37 -9.54 -7.07
N ARG A 222 -11.60 -8.47 -6.85
CA ARG A 222 -11.72 -7.21 -7.60
C ARG A 222 -10.36 -6.73 -8.08
N LYS A 223 -10.36 -6.11 -9.26
CA LYS A 223 -9.26 -5.26 -9.74
C LYS A 223 -9.66 -3.80 -9.60
N PRO A 224 -8.76 -2.91 -9.18
CA PRO A 224 -9.06 -1.50 -9.19
C PRO A 224 -9.20 -1.02 -10.64
N ALA A 225 -10.11 -0.07 -10.87
CA ALA A 225 -10.44 0.45 -12.21
C ALA A 225 -9.36 1.42 -12.73
N LEU A 226 -8.13 0.94 -12.86
CA LEU A 226 -6.97 1.72 -13.28
C LEU A 226 -6.68 1.53 -14.78
N PRO A 227 -6.25 2.60 -15.50
CA PRO A 227 -5.98 2.52 -16.94
C PRO A 227 -4.95 1.46 -17.35
N LEU A 228 -3.97 1.16 -16.48
CA LEU A 228 -2.93 0.16 -16.71
C LEU A 228 -3.50 -1.24 -16.98
N TYR A 229 -4.66 -1.57 -16.41
CA TYR A 229 -5.29 -2.88 -16.62
C TYR A 229 -5.99 -3.03 -17.97
N ALA A 230 -6.29 -1.92 -18.66
CA ALA A 230 -6.77 -1.92 -20.04
C ALA A 230 -5.61 -1.75 -21.04
N TYR A 231 -4.71 -0.81 -20.77
CA TYR A 231 -3.56 -0.52 -21.65
C TYR A 231 -2.54 -1.67 -21.67
N GLY A 232 -2.18 -2.20 -20.50
CA GLY A 232 -1.15 -3.23 -20.36
C GLY A 232 -1.35 -4.44 -21.28
N PRO A 233 -2.53 -5.10 -21.26
CA PRO A 233 -2.81 -6.23 -22.14
C PRO A 233 -2.79 -5.87 -23.64
N ALA A 234 -3.22 -4.66 -24.00
CA ALA A 234 -3.25 -4.21 -25.41
C ALA A 234 -1.84 -3.91 -25.97
N HIS A 235 -0.88 -3.61 -25.09
CA HIS A 235 0.48 -3.18 -25.44
C HIS A 235 1.57 -4.08 -24.82
N GLU A 236 1.22 -5.32 -24.46
CA GLU A 236 2.08 -6.18 -23.62
C GLU A 236 3.44 -6.47 -24.28
N ALA A 237 3.49 -6.62 -25.61
CA ALA A 237 4.74 -6.86 -26.33
C ALA A 237 5.71 -5.66 -26.24
N ASP A 238 5.22 -4.44 -26.50
CA ASP A 238 6.03 -3.21 -26.46
C ASP A 238 6.51 -2.92 -25.03
N ILE A 239 5.62 -3.13 -24.05
CA ILE A 239 5.92 -3.01 -22.62
C ILE A 239 7.04 -3.96 -22.24
N LYS A 240 6.95 -5.25 -22.63
CA LYS A 240 7.99 -6.25 -22.34
C LYS A 240 9.33 -5.88 -22.98
N ALA A 241 9.33 -5.53 -24.27
CA ALA A 241 10.54 -5.19 -25.00
C ALA A 241 11.30 -4.06 -24.32
N ARG A 242 10.60 -3.02 -23.88
CA ARG A 242 11.20 -1.90 -23.16
C ARG A 242 11.60 -2.26 -21.73
N PHE A 243 10.74 -2.95 -20.98
CA PHE A 243 11.02 -3.30 -19.59
C PHE A 243 12.32 -4.11 -19.47
N VAL A 244 12.55 -5.07 -20.38
CA VAL A 244 13.79 -5.87 -20.39
C VAL A 244 15.05 -5.00 -20.49
N THR A 245 15.00 -3.86 -21.17
CA THR A 245 16.15 -2.94 -21.27
C THR A 245 16.39 -2.08 -20.02
N GLU A 246 15.38 -1.92 -19.17
CA GLU A 246 15.42 -1.01 -18.02
C GLU A 246 15.40 -1.76 -16.66
N MET A 247 14.93 -3.01 -16.62
CA MET A 247 14.54 -3.72 -15.39
C MET A 247 15.66 -3.97 -14.38
N THR A 248 16.93 -3.92 -14.80
CA THR A 248 18.09 -4.09 -13.90
C THR A 248 18.60 -2.78 -13.32
N GLY A 249 18.07 -1.63 -13.78
CA GLY A 249 18.41 -0.31 -13.28
C GLY A 249 17.63 0.09 -12.02
N ASP A 250 18.08 1.16 -11.39
CA ASP A 250 17.49 1.79 -10.20
C ASP A 250 16.56 2.96 -10.54
N ASN A 251 16.44 3.33 -11.82
CA ASN A 251 15.52 4.36 -12.27
C ASN A 251 14.11 3.79 -12.43
N TYR A 252 13.17 4.26 -11.61
CA TYR A 252 11.78 3.84 -11.67
C TYR A 252 10.86 4.83 -12.39
N ASP A 253 11.34 6.01 -12.80
CA ASP A 253 10.51 7.16 -13.17
C ASP A 253 9.55 6.86 -14.33
N ASN A 254 9.93 5.97 -15.25
CA ASN A 254 9.08 5.55 -16.37
C ASN A 254 8.00 4.52 -15.98
N TRP A 255 8.10 3.90 -14.80
CA TRP A 255 7.41 2.65 -14.47
C TRP A 255 6.61 2.66 -13.17
N LEU A 256 7.10 3.33 -12.12
CA LEU A 256 6.51 3.27 -10.79
C LEU A 256 6.38 4.67 -10.18
N TRP A 257 5.27 4.89 -9.48
CA TRP A 257 4.95 6.10 -8.73
C TRP A 257 5.00 7.37 -9.60
N ASN A 258 4.60 7.23 -10.86
CA ASN A 258 4.73 8.27 -11.86
C ASN A 258 3.37 8.81 -12.33
N SER A 259 3.41 9.82 -13.19
CA SER A 259 2.22 10.37 -13.84
C SER A 259 2.12 9.89 -15.27
N ALA A 260 0.98 10.10 -15.93
CA ALA A 260 0.82 9.87 -17.37
C ALA A 260 1.74 10.75 -18.24
N ALA A 261 2.47 11.72 -17.68
CA ALA A 261 3.59 12.39 -18.35
C ALA A 261 4.83 11.47 -18.38
N ASN A 262 4.68 10.33 -19.04
CA ASN A 262 5.73 9.35 -19.28
C ASN A 262 5.59 8.81 -20.73
N PRO A 263 6.55 8.05 -21.25
CA PRO A 263 6.52 7.60 -22.65
C PRO A 263 5.36 6.67 -23.04
N PHE A 264 4.62 6.12 -22.09
CA PHE A 264 3.45 5.26 -22.33
C PHE A 264 2.13 6.02 -22.28
N GLY A 265 2.10 7.23 -21.71
CA GLY A 265 0.86 7.98 -21.48
C GLY A 265 -0.05 7.38 -20.39
N VAL A 266 0.41 6.36 -19.66
CA VAL A 266 -0.31 5.65 -18.59
C VAL A 266 0.63 5.47 -17.41
N SER A 267 0.16 5.82 -16.22
CA SER A 267 0.95 5.67 -14.98
C SER A 267 1.16 4.20 -14.59
N ASP A 268 2.25 3.97 -13.85
CA ASP A 268 2.45 2.80 -12.99
C ASP A 268 2.46 1.43 -13.72
N LEU A 269 2.94 1.38 -14.97
CA LEU A 269 3.01 0.13 -15.74
C LEU A 269 3.98 -0.91 -15.15
N GLY A 270 4.88 -0.53 -14.24
CA GLY A 270 5.67 -1.49 -13.46
C GLY A 270 4.80 -2.43 -12.62
N TYR A 271 3.68 -1.92 -12.07
CA TYR A 271 2.68 -2.75 -11.37
C TYR A 271 2.09 -3.80 -12.30
N PHE A 272 1.74 -3.41 -13.53
CA PHE A 272 1.22 -4.34 -14.55
C PHE A 272 2.24 -5.45 -14.87
N VAL A 273 3.51 -5.10 -15.09
CA VAL A 273 4.56 -6.07 -15.41
C VAL A 273 4.73 -7.08 -14.28
N GLY A 274 4.89 -6.61 -13.04
CA GLY A 274 5.01 -7.47 -11.87
C GLY A 274 3.78 -8.36 -11.68
N TYR A 275 2.59 -7.79 -11.83
CA TYR A 275 1.32 -8.50 -11.72
C TYR A 275 1.26 -9.66 -12.72
N ARG A 276 1.68 -9.44 -13.97
CA ARG A 276 1.68 -10.49 -15.01
C ARG A 276 2.67 -11.61 -14.72
N ILE A 277 3.86 -11.29 -14.22
CA ILE A 277 4.85 -12.29 -13.78
C ILE A 277 4.27 -13.15 -12.65
N ALA A 278 3.75 -12.49 -11.61
CA ALA A 278 3.14 -13.16 -10.46
C ALA A 278 1.95 -14.03 -10.88
N ARG A 279 1.08 -13.50 -11.76
CA ARG A 279 -0.10 -14.19 -12.26
C ARG A 279 0.27 -15.44 -13.05
N ARG A 280 1.32 -15.37 -13.89
CA ARG A 280 1.80 -16.52 -14.66
C ARG A 280 2.31 -17.65 -13.75
N HIS A 281 3.05 -17.31 -12.69
CA HIS A 281 3.45 -18.29 -11.67
C HIS A 281 2.24 -18.91 -10.96
N TYR A 282 1.31 -18.06 -10.50
CA TYR A 282 0.10 -18.51 -9.81
C TYR A 282 -0.75 -19.42 -10.69
N ASP A 283 -1.01 -19.04 -11.94
CA ASP A 283 -1.87 -19.80 -12.86
C ASP A 283 -1.28 -21.17 -13.20
N ALA A 284 0.05 -21.26 -13.38
CA ALA A 284 0.74 -22.51 -13.68
C ALA A 284 0.81 -23.49 -12.49
N ALA A 285 0.69 -23.01 -11.25
CA ALA A 285 0.81 -23.85 -10.07
C ALA A 285 -0.43 -24.74 -9.84
N HIS A 286 -0.22 -26.01 -9.48
CA HIS A 286 -1.29 -26.89 -9.02
C HIS A 286 -1.73 -26.54 -7.59
N ASP A 287 -0.77 -26.33 -6.69
CA ASP A 287 -1.05 -25.86 -5.32
C ASP A 287 -1.03 -24.33 -5.28
N LYS A 288 -2.23 -23.75 -5.26
CA LYS A 288 -2.41 -22.29 -5.22
C LYS A 288 -1.94 -21.67 -3.90
N ARG A 289 -2.02 -22.38 -2.77
CA ARG A 289 -1.54 -21.86 -1.48
C ARG A 289 -0.02 -21.82 -1.45
N ALA A 290 0.63 -22.88 -1.93
CA ALA A 290 2.09 -22.89 -2.07
C ALA A 290 2.59 -21.80 -3.03
N ALA A 291 1.87 -21.53 -4.12
CA ALA A 291 2.20 -20.45 -5.05
C ALA A 291 2.10 -19.06 -4.39
N ILE A 292 1.01 -18.78 -3.66
CA ILE A 292 0.84 -17.51 -2.93
C ILE A 292 1.93 -17.34 -1.88
N LYS A 293 2.19 -18.39 -1.09
CA LYS A 293 3.29 -18.40 -0.09
C LYS A 293 4.62 -18.06 -0.75
N ARG A 294 4.95 -18.72 -1.87
CA ARG A 294 6.20 -18.47 -2.59
C ARG A 294 6.30 -17.02 -3.06
N LEU A 295 5.23 -16.46 -3.62
CA LEU A 295 5.21 -15.08 -4.09
C LEU A 295 5.42 -14.08 -2.94
N ILE A 296 4.71 -14.24 -1.83
CA ILE A 296 4.79 -13.35 -0.66
C ILE A 296 6.19 -13.38 -0.03
N GLU A 297 6.80 -14.57 0.04
CA GLU A 297 8.09 -14.79 0.71
C GLU A 297 9.29 -14.77 -0.24
N LEU A 298 9.14 -14.20 -1.44
CA LEU A 298 10.28 -13.99 -2.32
C LEU A 298 11.36 -13.13 -1.61
N PRO A 299 12.65 -13.45 -1.81
CA PRO A 299 13.73 -12.66 -1.25
C PRO A 299 13.90 -11.37 -2.09
N TYR A 300 13.05 -10.38 -1.86
CA TYR A 300 12.93 -9.21 -2.73
C TYR A 300 14.18 -8.32 -2.78
N ASP A 301 15.11 -8.45 -1.83
CA ASP A 301 16.41 -7.77 -1.85
C ASP A 301 17.49 -8.53 -2.63
N ASP A 302 17.27 -9.80 -2.98
CA ASP A 302 18.19 -10.62 -3.77
C ASP A 302 17.84 -10.56 -5.26
N ALA A 303 18.56 -9.72 -6.00
CA ALA A 303 18.36 -9.54 -7.44
C ALA A 303 18.55 -10.84 -8.25
N THR A 304 19.46 -11.74 -7.83
CA THR A 304 19.71 -13.01 -8.53
C THR A 304 18.57 -13.98 -8.31
N ALA A 305 18.08 -14.10 -7.08
CA ALA A 305 16.94 -14.95 -6.76
C ALA A 305 15.65 -14.46 -7.45
N ILE A 306 15.40 -13.15 -7.46
CA ILE A 306 14.28 -12.56 -8.19
C ILE A 306 14.40 -12.82 -9.69
N ARG A 307 15.58 -12.61 -10.28
CA ARG A 307 15.78 -12.90 -11.71
C ARG A 307 15.53 -14.37 -12.04
N GLY A 308 16.07 -15.29 -11.24
CA GLY A 308 15.86 -16.72 -11.41
C GLY A 308 14.38 -17.12 -11.30
N PHE A 309 13.63 -16.54 -10.35
CA PHE A 309 12.19 -16.74 -10.24
C PHE A 309 11.45 -16.25 -11.51
N VAL A 310 11.77 -15.05 -11.98
CA VAL A 310 11.14 -14.46 -13.17
C VAL A 310 11.41 -15.30 -14.41
N ASP A 311 12.65 -15.77 -14.60
CA ASP A 311 13.03 -16.63 -15.72
C ASP A 311 12.23 -17.95 -15.71
N GLN A 312 11.99 -18.55 -14.54
CA GLN A 312 11.16 -19.75 -14.40
C GLN A 312 9.69 -19.53 -14.81
N THR A 313 9.17 -18.30 -14.68
CA THR A 313 7.82 -18.00 -15.17
C THR A 313 7.74 -18.01 -16.69
N GLY A 314 8.85 -17.78 -17.39
CA GLY A 314 8.90 -17.63 -18.85
C GLY A 314 8.20 -16.36 -19.37
N TYR A 315 7.94 -15.35 -18.51
CA TYR A 315 7.19 -14.16 -18.89
C TYR A 315 7.82 -13.35 -20.04
N PHE A 316 9.15 -13.25 -20.07
CA PHE A 316 9.92 -12.54 -21.09
C PHE A 316 10.43 -13.43 -22.23
N GLN A 317 10.13 -14.73 -22.23
CA GLN A 317 10.49 -15.60 -23.34
C GLN A 317 9.56 -15.32 -24.53
N ALA A 318 10.12 -15.37 -25.75
CA ALA A 318 9.31 -15.34 -26.97
C ALA A 318 8.38 -16.56 -26.98
N THR A 319 7.08 -16.31 -27.12
CA THR A 319 6.07 -17.35 -27.38
C THR A 319 6.20 -17.91 -28.78
#